data_AF-A0A9E4FS17-F1
#
_entry.id   AF-A0A9E4FS17-F1
#
_cell.length_a   1.000
_cell.length_b   1.000
_cell.length_c   1.000
_cell.angle_alpha   90.00
_cell.angle_beta   90.00
_cell.angle_gamma   90.00
#
_symmetry.space_group_name_H-M   'P 1'
#
loop_
_entity.id
_entity.type
_entity.pdbx_description
1 polymer ?
#
loop_
_entity_poly.entity_id
_entity_poly.type
_entity_poly.pdbx_seq_one_letter_code
_entity_poly.pdbx_strand_id
1 'polypeptide(L)'
;MATPKVQEQERIETNGNTVNGTADRPFNGAATVALPPLPAVPVPGSPAWWAAIRALTHYDPTYSYNPTYEYDNDYSTDPDYGVDGVTYLTSEPHKHALASFQDTVEARRGRCAPREFRVHLSDAVRQALGPDHEYRDKGHLVPGVAVLPDVFPSGEPLPRAYRLGVDPPPLLVLEVLSESTWRADLGPKLDAYAAMGIAEYWLYDPEGHAPPTYADSVAFWGWRLDDTGSYVPIPRQSGKGEWPVYHSEVLAADIRMLPAAARDVDVGIPDESVDLHRLQWWDPDLGLWRDREVDTKRSMQEAERKVREAERKMQEVQAEAERKVREAHLDERIASMHLLLETKLLGALLAQIEANWRRTGQGRTTAEVMEVWLGKADWRSL
;
A
#
# COMPACT_ATOMS: atom_id res chain seq x y z
N MET A 1 12.74 65.77 -5.14
CA MET A 1 13.52 65.42 -3.93
C MET A 1 12.64 64.54 -3.05
N ALA A 2 12.82 63.23 -3.15
CA ALA A 2 12.37 62.21 -2.20
C ALA A 2 13.05 60.90 -2.61
N THR A 3 14.01 60.46 -1.79
CA THR A 3 14.72 59.18 -1.91
C THR A 3 13.90 58.07 -1.21
N PRO A 4 13.85 56.84 -1.74
CA PRO A 4 13.28 55.71 -1.02
C PRO A 4 14.34 55.01 -0.15
N LYS A 5 13.93 54.61 1.06
CA LYS A 5 14.71 53.79 1.98
C LYS A 5 14.69 52.32 1.52
N VAL A 6 15.89 51.75 1.40
CA VAL A 6 16.15 50.31 1.30
C VAL A 6 16.14 49.73 2.71
N GLN A 7 15.45 48.60 2.92
CA GLN A 7 15.50 47.84 4.17
C GLN A 7 16.28 46.54 3.93
N GLU A 8 17.26 46.33 4.80
CA GLU A 8 18.24 45.24 4.83
C GLU A 8 17.62 43.86 5.03
N GLN A 9 18.13 42.89 4.27
CA GLN A 9 17.99 41.46 4.53
C GLN A 9 19.14 41.03 5.46
N GLU A 10 18.80 40.57 6.66
CA GLU A 10 19.74 39.89 7.56
C GLU A 10 20.09 38.50 7.01
N ARG A 11 21.36 38.33 6.66
CA ARG A 11 22.01 37.03 6.44
C ARG A 11 22.33 36.42 7.79
N ILE A 12 21.75 35.24 8.06
CA ILE A 12 22.22 34.36 9.13
C ILE A 12 23.35 33.50 8.55
N GLU A 13 24.57 33.78 9.00
CA GLU A 13 25.75 32.95 8.78
C GLU A 13 25.75 31.79 9.81
N THR A 14 25.77 30.55 9.34
CA THR A 14 26.14 29.40 10.17
C THR A 14 27.46 28.83 9.68
N ASN A 15 28.50 29.10 10.46
CA ASN A 15 29.83 28.52 10.34
C ASN A 15 29.81 27.01 10.52
N GLY A 16 30.61 26.34 9.69
CA GLY A 16 30.78 24.90 9.70
C GLY A 16 31.61 24.36 10.87
N ASN A 17 31.45 23.06 11.10
CA ASN A 17 32.47 22.26 11.75
C ASN A 17 32.53 20.89 11.08
N THR A 18 33.62 20.64 10.37
CA THR A 18 34.00 19.38 9.75
C THR A 18 34.95 18.64 10.68
N VAL A 19 34.62 17.39 11.06
CA VAL A 19 35.63 16.37 11.38
C VAL A 19 35.17 15.01 10.85
N ASN A 20 36.11 14.39 10.11
CA ASN A 20 36.06 13.11 9.39
C ASN A 20 35.85 11.87 10.26
N GLY A 21 35.39 10.79 9.63
CA GLY A 21 35.46 9.43 10.19
C GLY A 21 34.87 8.34 9.30
N THR A 22 35.47 8.11 8.14
CA THR A 22 35.25 6.93 7.28
C THR A 22 35.45 5.62 8.04
N ALA A 23 34.44 4.75 8.01
CA ALA A 23 34.59 3.32 8.22
C ALA A 23 33.58 2.57 7.33
N ASP A 24 33.97 2.35 6.07
CA ASP A 24 33.43 1.27 5.24
C ASP A 24 33.67 -0.07 5.96
N ARG A 25 32.61 -0.65 6.51
CA ARG A 25 32.58 -2.07 6.85
C ARG A 25 31.72 -2.79 5.81
N PRO A 26 32.25 -3.80 5.11
CA PRO A 26 31.42 -4.67 4.30
C PRO A 26 30.43 -5.39 5.21
N PHE A 27 29.14 -5.25 4.90
CA PHE A 27 28.07 -6.07 5.47
C PHE A 27 28.37 -7.54 5.14
N ASN A 28 28.93 -8.26 6.11
CA ASN A 28 29.00 -9.71 6.05
C ASN A 28 27.56 -10.23 6.05
N GLY A 29 27.20 -10.97 5.00
CA GLY A 29 25.89 -11.55 4.82
C GLY A 29 25.45 -12.35 6.05
N ALA A 30 24.50 -11.80 6.80
CA ALA A 30 23.68 -12.58 7.69
C ALA A 30 22.88 -13.52 6.79
N ALA A 31 23.18 -14.81 6.85
CA ALA A 31 22.35 -15.84 6.25
C ALA A 31 20.93 -15.64 6.76
N THR A 32 20.00 -15.32 5.86
CA THR A 32 18.57 -15.35 6.13
C THR A 32 18.24 -16.75 6.62
N VAL A 33 18.09 -16.93 7.94
CA VAL A 33 17.55 -18.16 8.49
C VAL A 33 16.11 -18.20 8.01
N ALA A 34 15.85 -18.97 6.96
CA ALA A 34 14.51 -19.20 6.48
C ALA A 34 13.71 -19.73 7.67
N LEU A 35 12.74 -18.94 8.13
CA LEU A 35 11.74 -19.44 9.08
C LEU A 35 11.14 -20.70 8.45
N PRO A 36 11.02 -21.81 9.21
CA PRO A 36 10.37 -22.99 8.70
C PRO A 36 8.99 -22.59 8.16
N PRO A 37 8.55 -23.14 7.02
CA PRO A 37 7.22 -22.85 6.51
C PRO A 37 6.20 -23.12 7.61
N LEU A 38 5.23 -22.22 7.76
CA LEU A 38 4.11 -22.45 8.67
C LEU A 38 3.50 -23.81 8.34
N PRO A 39 3.14 -24.61 9.36
CA PRO A 39 2.51 -25.90 9.12
C PRO A 39 1.26 -25.68 8.27
N ALA A 40 1.09 -26.51 7.22
CA ALA A 40 -0.08 -26.43 6.37
C ALA A 40 -1.36 -26.59 7.22
N VAL A 41 -2.36 -25.77 6.95
CA VAL A 41 -3.67 -25.87 7.59
C VAL A 41 -4.22 -27.28 7.35
N PRO A 42 -4.61 -28.03 8.41
CA PRO A 42 -5.13 -29.37 8.24
C PRO A 42 -6.38 -29.38 7.36
N VAL A 43 -6.49 -30.35 6.46
CA VAL A 43 -7.71 -30.54 5.65
C VAL A 43 -8.90 -30.73 6.58
N PRO A 44 -10.00 -29.95 6.45
CA PRO A 44 -11.15 -30.07 7.34
C PRO A 44 -11.72 -31.49 7.41
N GLY A 45 -12.01 -31.96 8.62
CA GLY A 45 -12.51 -33.31 8.89
C GLY A 45 -11.43 -34.42 8.88
N SER A 46 -10.19 -34.11 8.49
CA SER A 46 -9.08 -35.06 8.57
C SER A 46 -8.69 -35.40 10.01
N PRO A 47 -7.96 -36.51 10.26
CA PRO A 47 -7.44 -36.82 11.60
C PRO A 47 -6.58 -35.71 12.20
N ALA A 48 -5.81 -34.99 11.37
CA ALA A 48 -4.99 -33.86 11.79
C ALA A 48 -5.85 -32.64 12.18
N TRP A 49 -6.94 -32.37 11.45
CA TRP A 49 -7.89 -31.34 11.82
C TRP A 49 -8.56 -31.64 13.17
N TRP A 50 -9.04 -32.87 13.36
CA TRP A 50 -9.60 -33.28 14.65
C TRP A 50 -8.57 -33.25 15.80
N ALA A 51 -7.29 -33.49 15.52
CA ALA A 51 -6.23 -33.32 16.51
C ALA A 51 -6.05 -31.84 16.90
N ALA A 52 -6.14 -30.92 15.93
CA ALA A 52 -6.14 -29.49 16.19
C ALA A 52 -7.37 -29.05 17.01
N ILE A 53 -8.58 -29.49 16.64
CA ILE A 53 -9.81 -29.21 17.40
C ILE A 53 -9.71 -29.68 18.86
N ARG A 54 -9.18 -30.90 19.09
CA ARG A 54 -8.98 -31.41 20.46
C ARG A 54 -7.89 -30.68 21.24
N ALA A 55 -7.03 -29.93 20.57
CA ALA A 55 -5.99 -29.12 21.20
C ALA A 55 -6.46 -27.70 21.57
N LEU A 56 -7.67 -27.32 21.16
CA LEU A 56 -8.25 -26.02 21.51
C LEU A 56 -8.45 -25.92 23.02
N THR A 57 -8.13 -24.75 23.59
CA THR A 57 -8.27 -24.49 25.04
C THR A 57 -9.71 -24.57 25.54
N HIS A 58 -10.67 -24.48 24.62
CA HIS A 58 -12.11 -24.50 24.86
C HIS A 58 -12.79 -25.71 24.20
N TYR A 59 -12.03 -26.76 23.89
CA TYR A 59 -12.59 -27.98 23.30
C TYR A 59 -13.67 -28.60 24.20
N ASP A 60 -14.91 -28.54 23.76
CA ASP A 60 -16.05 -29.26 24.31
C ASP A 60 -16.29 -30.59 23.56
N PRO A 61 -16.04 -31.77 24.16
CA PRO A 61 -16.26 -33.06 23.50
C PRO A 61 -17.73 -33.39 23.23
N THR A 62 -18.66 -32.63 23.81
CA THR A 62 -20.11 -32.80 23.60
C THR A 62 -20.64 -31.91 22.47
N TYR A 63 -19.88 -30.90 22.06
CA TYR A 63 -20.21 -30.05 20.92
C TYR A 63 -19.93 -30.78 19.59
N SER A 64 -20.86 -30.66 18.63
CA SER A 64 -20.75 -31.29 17.31
C SER A 64 -20.02 -30.39 16.32
N TYR A 65 -18.68 -30.33 16.40
CA TYR A 65 -17.87 -29.52 15.48
C TYR A 65 -18.13 -29.88 14.02
N ASN A 66 -18.53 -28.87 13.25
CA ASN A 66 -18.70 -28.98 11.81
C ASN A 66 -17.43 -28.55 11.07
N PRO A 67 -16.79 -29.44 10.26
CA PRO A 67 -15.61 -29.12 9.48
C PRO A 67 -15.78 -28.00 8.44
N THR A 68 -16.99 -27.57 8.12
CA THR A 68 -17.19 -26.40 7.24
C THR A 68 -16.86 -25.08 7.91
N TYR A 69 -16.67 -25.08 9.24
CA TYR A 69 -16.30 -23.91 10.02
C TYR A 69 -14.87 -24.02 10.54
N GLU A 70 -14.29 -22.86 10.79
CA GLU A 70 -12.99 -22.71 11.44
C GLU A 70 -13.16 -22.62 12.95
N TYR A 71 -12.21 -23.19 13.70
CA TYR A 71 -12.14 -23.09 15.15
C TYR A 71 -10.67 -22.90 15.50
N ASP A 72 -10.38 -21.83 16.21
CA ASP A 72 -9.09 -21.53 16.84
C ASP A 72 -9.33 -21.15 18.30
N ASN A 73 -8.27 -21.05 19.09
CA ASN A 73 -8.32 -20.87 20.55
C ASN A 73 -9.06 -19.61 21.01
N ASP A 74 -9.23 -18.62 20.13
CA ASP A 74 -9.90 -17.36 20.41
C ASP A 74 -10.97 -16.99 19.39
N TYR A 75 -11.25 -17.85 18.40
CA TYR A 75 -12.35 -17.62 17.46
C TYR A 75 -12.99 -18.88 16.88
N SER A 76 -14.22 -18.73 16.37
CA SER A 76 -14.82 -19.72 15.49
C SER A 76 -15.71 -19.07 14.43
N THR A 77 -15.78 -19.63 13.23
CA THR A 77 -16.80 -19.20 12.23
C THR A 77 -18.08 -20.00 12.36
N ASP A 78 -18.22 -20.85 13.37
CA ASP A 78 -19.43 -21.60 13.65
C ASP A 78 -20.38 -20.74 14.51
N PRO A 79 -21.54 -20.33 13.99
CA PRO A 79 -22.47 -19.46 14.71
C PRO A 79 -23.09 -20.14 15.93
N ASP A 80 -23.10 -21.47 15.96
CA ASP A 80 -23.66 -22.25 17.06
C ASP A 80 -22.60 -22.50 18.17
N TYR A 81 -21.34 -22.13 17.94
CA TYR A 81 -20.24 -22.37 18.86
C TYR A 81 -20.06 -21.23 19.88
N GLY A 82 -20.95 -21.22 20.88
CA GLY A 82 -21.03 -20.17 21.90
C GLY A 82 -20.19 -20.41 23.16
N VAL A 83 -18.92 -20.81 23.03
CA VAL A 83 -18.05 -20.97 24.21
C VAL A 83 -17.51 -19.61 24.66
N ASP A 84 -17.60 -19.32 25.96
CA ASP A 84 -17.07 -18.09 26.56
C ASP A 84 -15.58 -17.89 26.20
N GLY A 85 -15.26 -16.73 25.63
CA GLY A 85 -13.90 -16.39 25.20
C GLY A 85 -13.54 -16.79 23.77
N VAL A 86 -14.42 -17.49 23.05
CA VAL A 86 -14.28 -17.77 21.62
C VAL A 86 -15.09 -16.75 20.83
N THR A 87 -14.41 -15.93 20.04
CA THR A 87 -15.06 -14.86 19.28
C THR A 87 -15.62 -15.44 17.98
N TYR A 88 -16.91 -15.26 17.72
CA TYR A 88 -17.44 -15.58 16.39
C TYR A 88 -16.71 -14.73 15.34
N LEU A 89 -16.02 -15.35 14.37
CA LEU A 89 -15.33 -14.66 13.30
C LEU A 89 -16.33 -14.39 12.17
N THR A 90 -16.46 -13.11 11.93
CA THR A 90 -17.59 -12.40 11.35
C THR A 90 -17.55 -12.39 9.83
N SER A 91 -18.70 -12.02 9.27
CA SER A 91 -19.00 -11.89 7.85
C SER A 91 -17.85 -11.30 6.99
N GLU A 92 -17.90 -11.55 5.67
CA GLU A 92 -16.97 -10.93 4.71
C GLU A 92 -16.90 -9.38 4.82
N PRO A 93 -18.03 -8.64 4.98
CA PRO A 93 -18.02 -7.21 5.29
C PRO A 93 -17.10 -6.81 6.45
N HIS A 94 -17.15 -7.53 7.56
CA HIS A 94 -16.33 -7.24 8.73
C HIS A 94 -14.84 -7.47 8.44
N LYS A 95 -14.49 -8.57 7.76
CA LYS A 95 -13.10 -8.87 7.39
C LYS A 95 -12.54 -7.80 6.44
N HIS A 96 -13.30 -7.41 5.43
CA HIS A 96 -12.90 -6.36 4.50
C HIS A 96 -12.70 -5.01 5.18
N ALA A 97 -13.59 -4.64 6.11
CA ALA A 97 -13.42 -3.42 6.89
C ALA A 97 -12.11 -3.44 7.68
N LEU A 98 -11.84 -4.51 8.45
CA LEU A 98 -10.59 -4.64 9.21
C LEU A 98 -9.36 -4.57 8.31
N ALA A 99 -9.35 -5.29 7.19
CA ALA A 99 -8.24 -5.27 6.24
C ALA A 99 -8.01 -3.85 5.68
N SER A 100 -9.07 -3.16 5.27
CA SER A 100 -8.97 -1.79 4.76
C SER A 100 -8.43 -0.80 5.81
N PHE A 101 -8.80 -0.97 7.07
CA PHE A 101 -8.25 -0.17 8.16
C PHE A 101 -6.77 -0.41 8.37
N GLN A 102 -6.35 -1.68 8.44
CA GLN A 102 -4.94 -2.05 8.59
C GLN A 102 -4.11 -1.46 7.45
N ASP A 103 -4.55 -1.66 6.21
CA ASP A 103 -3.90 -1.15 5.01
C ASP A 103 -3.74 0.37 5.02
N THR A 104 -4.78 1.09 5.43
CA THR A 104 -4.78 2.56 5.49
C THR A 104 -3.83 3.08 6.55
N VAL A 105 -3.88 2.50 7.76
CA VAL A 105 -2.98 2.90 8.84
C VAL A 105 -1.54 2.59 8.46
N GLU A 106 -1.28 1.42 7.89
CA GLU A 106 0.06 1.04 7.39
C GLU A 106 0.59 2.01 6.35
N ALA A 107 -0.24 2.39 5.38
CA ALA A 107 0.14 3.36 4.36
C ALA A 107 0.41 4.76 4.94
N ARG A 108 -0.39 5.21 5.92
CA ARG A 108 -0.35 6.59 6.42
C ARG A 108 0.67 6.83 7.52
N ARG A 109 0.80 5.86 8.43
CA ARG A 109 1.55 6.00 9.69
C ARG A 109 2.55 4.85 9.92
N GLY A 110 2.48 3.78 9.13
CA GLY A 110 3.29 2.59 9.36
C GLY A 110 2.63 1.64 10.34
N ARG A 111 3.41 1.06 11.27
CA ARG A 111 3.02 -0.16 11.99
C ARG A 111 1.66 -0.07 12.70
N CYS A 112 0.75 -0.95 12.30
CA CYS A 112 -0.43 -1.30 13.07
C CYS A 112 -0.33 -2.75 13.55
N ALA A 113 -0.96 -3.06 14.67
CA ALA A 113 -1.10 -4.42 15.16
C ALA A 113 -2.49 -4.97 14.78
N PRO A 114 -2.56 -6.18 14.20
CA PRO A 114 -3.81 -6.80 13.81
C PRO A 114 -4.56 -7.40 15.01
N ARG A 115 -5.75 -7.93 14.76
CA ARG A 115 -6.69 -8.52 15.74
C ARG A 115 -6.11 -9.57 16.69
N GLU A 116 -4.99 -10.23 16.39
CA GLU A 116 -4.34 -11.17 17.31
C GLU A 116 -3.56 -10.48 18.45
N PHE A 117 -3.47 -9.15 18.41
CA PHE A 117 -2.73 -8.34 19.36
C PHE A 117 -3.49 -8.22 20.68
N ARG A 118 -2.89 -8.68 21.79
CA ARG A 118 -3.50 -8.55 23.12
C ARG A 118 -2.90 -7.37 23.88
N VAL A 119 -3.75 -6.49 24.40
CA VAL A 119 -3.32 -5.39 25.28
C VAL A 119 -3.63 -5.74 26.73
N HIS A 120 -2.61 -6.07 27.50
CA HIS A 120 -2.73 -6.37 28.92
C HIS A 120 -2.84 -5.10 29.75
N LEU A 121 -3.80 -5.09 30.66
CA LEU A 121 -4.08 -3.97 31.55
C LEU A 121 -3.09 -3.95 32.72
N SER A 122 -2.57 -2.77 33.04
CA SER A 122 -1.78 -2.55 34.26
C SER A 122 -2.67 -2.58 35.50
N ASP A 123 -2.09 -2.76 36.68
CA ASP A 123 -2.83 -2.67 37.95
C ASP A 123 -3.52 -1.33 38.12
N ALA A 124 -2.87 -0.23 37.71
CA ALA A 124 -3.44 1.11 37.77
C ALA A 124 -4.68 1.24 36.88
N VAL A 125 -4.63 0.73 35.65
CA VAL A 125 -5.80 0.74 34.75
C VAL A 125 -6.92 -0.12 35.32
N ARG A 126 -6.61 -1.34 35.79
CA ARG A 126 -7.63 -2.22 36.41
C ARG A 126 -8.28 -1.60 37.65
N GLN A 127 -7.54 -0.83 38.43
CA GLN A 127 -8.07 -0.12 39.60
C GLN A 127 -8.92 1.10 39.21
N ALA A 128 -8.55 1.79 38.13
CA ALA A 128 -9.33 2.91 37.59
C ALA A 128 -10.68 2.45 37.02
N LEU A 129 -10.74 1.22 36.48
CA LEU A 129 -11.99 0.58 36.13
C LEU A 129 -12.80 0.26 37.38
N GLY A 130 -14.10 0.51 37.36
CA GLY A 130 -15.00 0.17 38.47
C GLY A 130 -14.91 -1.32 38.86
N PRO A 131 -15.28 -1.68 40.11
CA PRO A 131 -15.15 -3.06 40.60
C PRO A 131 -15.95 -4.07 39.76
N ASP A 132 -17.08 -3.64 39.18
CA ASP A 132 -17.96 -4.49 38.38
C ASP A 132 -17.67 -4.41 36.87
N HIS A 133 -16.57 -3.78 36.47
CA HIS A 133 -16.23 -3.59 35.06
C HIS A 133 -15.69 -4.89 34.44
N GLU A 134 -16.30 -5.36 33.34
CA GLU A 134 -16.00 -6.63 32.68
C GLU A 134 -14.50 -6.89 32.45
N TYR A 135 -13.79 -5.88 31.95
CA TYR A 135 -12.37 -6.02 31.61
C TYR A 135 -11.40 -5.96 32.80
N ARG A 136 -11.88 -5.57 33.99
CA ARG A 136 -11.04 -5.49 35.20
C ARG A 136 -10.45 -6.86 35.55
N ASP A 137 -11.29 -7.88 35.57
CA ASP A 137 -10.87 -9.25 35.92
C ASP A 137 -10.27 -9.99 34.72
N LYS A 138 -10.77 -9.72 33.50
CA LYS A 138 -10.19 -10.27 32.26
C LYS A 138 -8.73 -9.84 32.07
N GLY A 139 -8.38 -8.62 32.49
CA GLY A 139 -7.01 -8.12 32.53
C GLY A 139 -6.36 -7.88 31.17
N HIS A 140 -7.10 -8.02 30.06
CA HIS A 140 -6.63 -7.70 28.72
C HIS A 140 -7.78 -7.42 27.75
N LEU A 141 -7.48 -6.70 26.68
CA LEU A 141 -8.35 -6.45 25.53
C LEU A 141 -7.72 -6.95 24.24
N VAL A 142 -8.57 -7.15 23.24
CA VAL A 142 -8.19 -7.53 21.88
C VAL A 142 -8.85 -6.53 20.92
N PRO A 143 -8.12 -5.49 20.48
CA PRO A 143 -8.63 -4.54 19.50
C PRO A 143 -8.72 -5.17 18.11
N GLY A 144 -9.69 -4.75 17.30
CA GLY A 144 -9.71 -5.09 15.87
C GLY A 144 -8.45 -4.61 15.15
N VAL A 145 -8.07 -3.34 15.37
CA VAL A 145 -6.80 -2.74 14.91
C VAL A 145 -6.26 -1.81 15.99
N ALA A 146 -4.96 -1.83 16.23
CA ALA A 146 -4.28 -0.89 17.12
C ALA A 146 -3.11 -0.19 16.42
N VAL A 147 -3.04 1.13 16.56
CA VAL A 147 -1.92 1.94 16.05
C VAL A 147 -0.93 2.15 17.18
N LEU A 148 0.29 1.66 17.01
CA LEU A 148 1.29 1.69 18.06
C LEU A 148 2.14 2.96 17.99
N PRO A 149 2.73 3.41 19.11
CA PRO A 149 3.75 4.45 19.08
C PRO A 149 5.02 4.03 18.33
N ASP A 150 5.78 5.01 17.82
CA ASP A 150 7.04 4.84 17.08
C ASP A 150 8.23 4.33 17.92
N VAL A 151 7.96 3.66 19.03
CA VAL A 151 8.98 3.11 19.93
C VAL A 151 9.50 1.74 19.49
N PHE A 152 8.86 1.12 18.49
CA PHE A 152 9.26 -0.19 17.96
C PHE A 152 10.16 -0.03 16.72
N PRO A 153 11.33 -0.69 16.67
CA PRO A 153 12.21 -0.65 15.52
C PRO A 153 11.51 -1.12 14.25
N SER A 154 11.69 -0.40 13.14
CA SER A 154 11.23 -0.86 11.84
C SER A 154 11.92 -2.18 11.44
N GLY A 155 11.21 -3.05 10.72
CA GLY A 155 11.66 -4.39 10.32
C GLY A 155 11.48 -5.55 11.32
N GLU A 156 11.29 -5.30 12.63
CA GLU A 156 11.09 -6.39 13.61
C GLU A 156 9.63 -6.85 13.73
N PRO A 157 9.33 -8.15 13.95
CA PRO A 157 7.97 -8.59 14.22
C PRO A 157 7.38 -7.87 15.43
N LEU A 158 6.12 -7.44 15.35
CA LEU A 158 5.43 -6.90 16.50
C LEU A 158 5.23 -8.01 17.56
N PRO A 159 5.33 -7.67 18.86
CA PRO A 159 5.00 -8.63 19.90
C PRO A 159 3.52 -9.00 19.82
N ARG A 160 3.19 -10.29 20.05
CA ARG A 160 1.80 -10.76 20.10
C ARG A 160 1.02 -10.21 21.30
N ALA A 161 1.73 -9.73 22.32
CA ALA A 161 1.16 -9.19 23.54
C ALA A 161 1.86 -7.87 23.91
N TYR A 162 1.05 -6.88 24.26
CA TYR A 162 1.42 -5.55 24.68
C TYR A 162 1.12 -5.39 26.17
N ARG A 163 2.06 -4.89 26.97
CA ARG A 163 1.88 -4.82 28.42
C ARG A 163 1.90 -3.38 28.88
N LEU A 164 0.72 -2.83 29.19
CA LEU A 164 0.64 -1.47 29.70
C LEU A 164 1.40 -1.34 31.03
N GLY A 165 2.10 -0.21 31.19
CA GLY A 165 3.00 0.02 32.32
C GLY A 165 4.45 -0.43 32.06
N VAL A 166 4.66 -1.27 31.04
CA VAL A 166 5.98 -1.51 30.44
C VAL A 166 6.07 -0.77 29.11
N ASP A 167 5.03 -0.93 28.29
CA ASP A 167 4.91 -0.32 26.97
C ASP A 167 3.94 0.88 26.98
N PRO A 168 4.17 1.93 26.15
CA PRO A 168 3.29 3.09 26.04
C PRO A 168 1.95 2.73 25.37
N PRO A 169 0.78 3.25 25.80
CA PRO A 169 -0.49 2.82 25.23
C PRO A 169 -0.57 2.99 23.71
N PRO A 170 -1.35 2.14 22.99
CA PRO A 170 -1.70 2.40 21.61
C PRO A 170 -2.22 3.83 21.44
N LEU A 171 -1.87 4.46 20.33
CA LEU A 171 -2.26 5.84 20.05
C LEU A 171 -3.69 5.91 19.53
N LEU A 172 -4.12 4.87 18.83
CA LEU A 172 -5.48 4.72 18.33
C LEU A 172 -5.88 3.25 18.37
N VAL A 173 -7.14 3.00 18.70
CA VAL A 173 -7.77 1.68 18.52
C VAL A 173 -8.97 1.82 17.62
N LEU A 174 -9.21 0.78 16.83
CA LEU A 174 -10.39 0.62 16.03
C LEU A 174 -11.07 -0.71 16.28
N GLU A 175 -12.39 -0.67 16.41
CA GLU A 175 -13.24 -1.83 16.47
C GLU A 175 -14.21 -1.83 15.28
N VAL A 176 -14.45 -3.03 14.74
CA VAL A 176 -15.51 -3.26 13.75
C VAL A 176 -16.60 -4.05 14.45
N LEU A 177 -17.82 -3.52 14.45
CA LEU A 177 -18.94 -4.15 15.13
C LEU A 177 -19.26 -5.51 14.51
N SER A 178 -19.81 -6.34 15.37
CA SER A 178 -20.35 -7.63 15.01
C SER A 178 -21.53 -7.97 15.90
N GLU A 179 -22.34 -8.94 15.47
CA GLU A 179 -23.44 -9.45 16.27
C GLU A 179 -23.03 -9.86 17.69
N SER A 180 -21.84 -10.44 17.86
CA SER A 180 -21.36 -10.95 19.15
C SER A 180 -20.69 -9.90 20.02
N THR A 181 -20.04 -8.88 19.44
CA THR A 181 -19.19 -7.94 20.19
C THR A 181 -19.79 -6.54 20.35
N TRP A 182 -20.86 -6.19 19.63
CA TRP A 182 -21.32 -4.79 19.57
C TRP A 182 -21.61 -4.13 20.91
N ARG A 183 -22.14 -4.88 21.88
CA ARG A 183 -22.42 -4.36 23.23
C ARG A 183 -21.14 -4.00 23.98
N ALA A 184 -20.11 -4.83 23.85
CA ALA A 184 -18.83 -4.62 24.52
C ALA A 184 -18.08 -3.44 23.87
N ASP A 185 -18.08 -3.39 22.52
CA ASP A 185 -17.41 -2.35 21.75
C ASP A 185 -18.05 -0.96 21.99
N LEU A 186 -19.37 -0.87 22.10
CA LEU A 186 -20.09 0.39 22.37
C LEU A 186 -20.11 0.83 23.85
N GLY A 187 -19.51 0.07 24.76
CA GLY A 187 -19.56 0.36 26.19
C GLY A 187 -18.28 -0.03 26.92
N PRO A 188 -18.22 -1.21 27.58
CA PRO A 188 -17.10 -1.58 28.44
C PRO A 188 -15.70 -1.50 27.79
N LYS A 189 -15.54 -1.72 26.48
CA LYS A 189 -14.24 -1.53 25.82
C LYS A 189 -13.86 -0.05 25.73
N LEU A 190 -14.81 0.82 25.41
CA LEU A 190 -14.61 2.26 25.31
C LEU A 190 -14.11 2.83 26.64
N ASP A 191 -14.74 2.44 27.75
CA ASP A 191 -14.30 2.81 29.11
C ASP A 191 -12.90 2.28 29.43
N ALA A 192 -12.61 1.03 29.04
CA ALA A 192 -11.28 0.45 29.21
C ALA A 192 -10.20 1.21 28.43
N TYR A 193 -10.43 1.50 27.14
CA TYR A 193 -9.48 2.24 26.31
C TYR A 193 -9.26 3.67 26.81
N ALA A 194 -10.29 4.33 27.35
CA ALA A 194 -10.15 5.63 28.00
C ALA A 194 -9.24 5.54 29.22
N ALA A 195 -9.47 4.57 30.11
CA ALA A 195 -8.64 4.34 31.30
C ALA A 195 -7.18 3.99 30.95
N MET A 196 -6.93 3.43 29.76
CA MET A 196 -5.59 3.15 29.24
C MET A 196 -4.88 4.39 28.67
N GLY A 197 -5.59 5.50 28.46
CA GLY A 197 -5.02 6.70 27.86
C GLY A 197 -4.88 6.66 26.34
N ILE A 198 -5.68 5.84 25.64
CA ILE A 198 -5.63 5.75 24.18
C ILE A 198 -6.25 7.01 23.57
N ALA A 199 -5.50 7.73 22.74
CA ALA A 199 -5.88 9.07 22.30
C ALA A 199 -7.13 9.10 21.40
N GLU A 200 -7.28 8.13 20.50
CA GLU A 200 -8.47 8.01 19.64
C GLU A 200 -9.05 6.60 19.65
N TYR A 201 -10.38 6.52 19.72
CA TYR A 201 -11.14 5.29 19.57
C TYR A 201 -12.08 5.42 18.38
N TRP A 202 -12.02 4.47 17.45
CA TRP A 202 -12.85 4.47 16.25
C TRP A 202 -13.71 3.21 16.20
N LEU A 203 -14.91 3.36 15.65
CA LEU A 203 -15.88 2.30 15.56
C LEU A 203 -16.49 2.28 14.17
N TYR A 204 -16.58 1.09 13.58
CA TYR A 204 -17.26 0.89 12.30
C TYR A 204 -18.29 -0.22 12.36
N ASP A 205 -19.47 -0.01 11.78
CA ASP A 205 -20.57 -0.97 11.75
C ASP A 205 -20.97 -1.32 10.30
N PRO A 206 -20.31 -2.30 9.68
CA PRO A 206 -20.61 -2.67 8.29
C PRO A 206 -22.00 -3.29 8.11
N GLU A 207 -22.59 -3.84 9.18
CA GLU A 207 -23.78 -4.71 9.11
C GLU A 207 -25.01 -4.15 9.84
N GLY A 208 -24.88 -2.99 10.50
CA GLY A 208 -26.00 -2.33 11.16
C GLY A 208 -26.38 -2.95 12.51
N HIS A 209 -25.39 -3.45 13.26
CA HIS A 209 -25.59 -3.98 14.61
C HIS A 209 -25.76 -2.90 15.68
N ALA A 210 -25.34 -1.66 15.42
CA ALA A 210 -25.44 -0.56 16.36
C ALA A 210 -26.93 -0.25 16.69
N PRO A 211 -27.25 0.07 17.96
CA PRO A 211 -28.62 0.36 18.33
C PRO A 211 -29.10 1.68 17.70
N PRO A 212 -30.42 1.93 17.63
CA PRO A 212 -30.99 3.10 16.94
C PRO A 212 -30.45 4.46 17.38
N THR A 213 -29.91 4.58 18.59
CA THR A 213 -29.25 5.80 19.09
C THR A 213 -27.99 6.18 18.30
N TYR A 214 -27.42 5.23 17.55
CA TYR A 214 -26.29 5.41 16.64
C TYR A 214 -26.73 5.47 15.17
N ALA A 215 -28.01 5.23 14.86
CA ALA A 215 -28.51 5.01 13.51
C ALA A 215 -28.71 6.28 12.67
N ASP A 216 -27.88 7.30 12.84
CA ASP A 216 -27.92 8.58 12.11
C ASP A 216 -27.47 8.43 10.63
N SER A 217 -27.75 7.29 9.98
CA SER A 217 -27.30 6.87 8.64
C SER A 217 -25.78 6.73 8.47
N VAL A 218 -25.01 6.98 9.53
CA VAL A 218 -23.56 6.85 9.56
C VAL A 218 -23.20 5.56 10.26
N ALA A 219 -22.34 4.75 9.64
CA ALA A 219 -21.83 3.51 10.22
C ALA A 219 -20.42 3.68 10.82
N PHE A 220 -19.86 4.89 10.84
CA PHE A 220 -18.48 5.16 11.23
C PHE A 220 -18.39 6.33 12.21
N TRP A 221 -17.84 6.07 13.40
CA TRP A 221 -17.76 7.04 14.50
C TRP A 221 -16.35 7.07 15.09
N GLY A 222 -15.99 8.21 15.64
CA GLY A 222 -14.71 8.42 16.32
C GLY A 222 -14.91 9.17 17.62
N TRP A 223 -14.07 8.86 18.60
CA TRP A 223 -13.96 9.55 19.87
C TRP A 223 -12.51 9.91 20.13
N ARG A 224 -12.31 11.04 20.79
CA ARG A 224 -11.00 11.53 21.22
C ARG A 224 -10.97 11.64 22.73
N LEU A 225 -9.88 11.18 23.33
CA LEU A 225 -9.67 11.33 24.76
C LEU A 225 -9.36 12.79 25.07
N ASP A 226 -10.15 13.39 25.94
CA ASP A 226 -9.91 14.76 26.41
C ASP A 226 -8.93 14.79 27.61
N ASP A 227 -8.66 15.99 28.11
CA ASP A 227 -7.77 16.22 29.25
C ASP A 227 -8.34 15.73 30.59
N THR A 228 -9.64 15.43 30.64
CA THR A 228 -10.29 14.81 31.81
C THR A 228 -10.15 13.30 31.84
N GLY A 229 -9.63 12.70 30.75
CA GLY A 229 -9.56 11.25 30.57
C GLY A 229 -10.88 10.64 30.10
N SER A 230 -11.78 11.45 29.52
CA SER A 230 -13.05 11.01 28.98
C SER A 230 -13.05 11.05 27.46
N TYR A 231 -13.75 10.12 26.82
CA TYR A 231 -13.94 10.15 25.39
C TYR A 231 -15.04 11.15 24.99
N VAL A 232 -14.68 12.09 24.13
CA VAL A 232 -15.62 13.02 23.48
C VAL A 232 -15.76 12.67 21.99
N PRO A 233 -16.97 12.73 21.40
CA PRO A 233 -17.14 12.46 19.98
C PRO A 233 -16.31 13.40 19.10
N ILE A 234 -15.64 12.84 18.08
CA ILE A 234 -14.94 13.62 17.07
C ILE A 234 -16.00 14.23 16.13
N PRO A 235 -16.02 15.56 15.96
CA PRO A 235 -17.04 16.21 15.16
C PRO A 235 -16.89 15.84 13.69
N ARG A 236 -18.02 15.54 13.04
CA ARG A 236 -18.09 15.36 11.59
C ARG A 236 -17.74 16.68 10.90
N GLN A 237 -16.89 16.62 9.89
CA GLN A 237 -16.58 17.75 9.03
C GLN A 237 -17.71 17.97 8.01
N SER A 238 -18.24 19.19 7.98
CA SER A 238 -19.24 19.60 6.98
C SER A 238 -18.60 19.89 5.62
N GLY A 239 -19.25 19.49 4.53
CA GLY A 239 -18.94 19.98 3.18
C GLY A 239 -17.86 19.21 2.40
N LYS A 240 -17.42 18.03 2.87
CA LYS A 240 -16.43 17.19 2.17
C LYS A 240 -17.03 15.95 1.49
N GLY A 241 -18.13 16.16 0.78
CA GLY A 241 -18.81 15.12 0.00
C GLY A 241 -20.01 14.49 0.72
N GLU A 242 -20.53 13.43 0.12
CA GLU A 242 -21.70 12.69 0.61
C GLU A 242 -21.41 11.92 1.91
N TRP A 243 -20.21 11.37 2.01
CA TRP A 243 -19.81 10.52 3.13
C TRP A 243 -19.35 11.32 4.36
N PRO A 244 -19.57 10.80 5.58
CA PRO A 244 -19.02 11.38 6.79
C PRO A 244 -17.50 11.42 6.76
N VAL A 245 -16.95 12.62 6.98
CA VAL A 245 -15.51 12.87 7.08
C VAL A 245 -15.19 13.32 8.49
N TYR A 246 -14.09 12.83 9.03
CA TYR A 246 -13.60 13.18 10.36
C TYR A 246 -12.11 13.51 10.31
N HIS A 247 -11.63 14.34 11.23
CA HIS A 247 -10.19 14.58 11.37
C HIS A 247 -9.60 13.68 12.45
N SER A 248 -8.67 12.79 12.07
CA SER A 248 -7.83 12.07 13.02
C SER A 248 -6.54 12.84 13.27
N GLU A 249 -6.31 13.22 14.53
CA GLU A 249 -5.04 13.82 14.96
C GLU A 249 -3.92 12.78 14.97
N VAL A 250 -4.28 11.54 15.31
CA VAL A 250 -3.34 10.42 15.38
C VAL A 250 -2.80 10.06 13.99
N LEU A 251 -3.66 10.05 12.96
CA LEU A 251 -3.26 9.82 11.57
C LEU A 251 -2.84 11.10 10.84
N ALA A 252 -3.00 12.26 11.48
CA ALA A 252 -2.77 13.58 10.91
C ALA A 252 -3.41 13.72 9.51
N ALA A 253 -4.69 13.31 9.40
CA ALA A 253 -5.41 13.28 8.14
C ALA A 253 -6.92 13.35 8.37
N ASP A 254 -7.63 13.85 7.35
CA ASP A 254 -9.06 13.63 7.27
C ASP A 254 -9.31 12.21 6.77
N ILE A 255 -10.22 11.50 7.41
CA ILE A 255 -10.57 10.11 7.08
C ILE A 255 -12.06 9.95 6.86
N ARG A 256 -12.43 8.99 6.03
CA ARG A 256 -13.82 8.58 5.79
C ARG A 256 -13.90 7.09 5.54
N MET A 257 -15.04 6.50 5.86
CA MET A 257 -15.33 5.11 5.54
C MET A 257 -16.39 5.05 4.44
N LEU A 258 -16.03 4.42 3.32
CA LEU A 258 -16.95 4.11 2.24
C LEU A 258 -17.57 2.73 2.49
N PRO A 259 -18.91 2.61 2.58
CA PRO A 259 -19.54 1.30 2.62
C PRO A 259 -19.36 0.56 1.29
N ALA A 260 -19.49 -0.76 1.30
CA ALA A 260 -19.42 -1.62 0.11
C ALA A 260 -20.21 -1.07 -1.09
N ALA A 261 -21.48 -0.69 -0.87
CA ALA A 261 -22.37 -0.17 -1.91
C ALA A 261 -22.01 1.23 -2.44
N ALA A 262 -21.01 1.91 -1.87
CA ALA A 262 -20.62 3.25 -2.31
C ALA A 262 -19.96 3.22 -3.68
N ARG A 263 -20.67 3.75 -4.68
CA ARG A 263 -20.10 4.06 -5.99
C ARG A 263 -19.38 5.40 -5.91
N ASP A 264 -18.06 5.35 -5.79
CA ASP A 264 -17.27 6.56 -5.89
C ASP A 264 -16.93 6.86 -7.35
N VAL A 265 -17.80 7.63 -8.00
CA VAL A 265 -17.60 8.14 -9.37
C VAL A 265 -16.39 9.08 -9.46
N ASP A 266 -15.98 9.71 -8.36
CA ASP A 266 -14.89 10.68 -8.32
C ASP A 266 -13.51 10.01 -8.25
N VAL A 267 -13.43 8.73 -7.84
CA VAL A 267 -12.16 8.00 -7.67
C VAL A 267 -11.83 7.12 -8.89
N GLY A 268 -12.72 7.06 -9.89
CA GLY A 268 -12.48 6.33 -11.14
C GLY A 268 -12.20 4.83 -10.93
N ILE A 269 -12.81 4.25 -9.90
CA ILE A 269 -12.70 2.81 -9.59
C ILE A 269 -13.72 2.07 -10.46
N PRO A 270 -13.33 1.02 -11.22
CA PRO A 270 -14.26 0.26 -12.04
C PRO A 270 -15.39 -0.37 -11.21
N ASP A 271 -16.56 -0.55 -11.82
CA ASP A 271 -17.81 -1.12 -11.26
C ASP A 271 -17.67 -2.61 -10.85
N GLU A 272 -16.45 -3.14 -10.68
CA GLU A 272 -16.16 -4.54 -10.34
C GLU A 272 -15.73 -4.71 -8.86
N SER A 273 -15.43 -3.62 -8.13
CA SER A 273 -15.05 -3.65 -6.71
C SER A 273 -16.24 -3.51 -5.74
N VAL A 274 -17.43 -3.97 -6.13
CA VAL A 274 -18.72 -3.48 -5.59
C VAL A 274 -19.02 -3.87 -4.13
N ASP A 275 -18.17 -4.67 -3.49
CA ASP A 275 -18.48 -5.26 -2.17
C ASP A 275 -17.44 -4.98 -1.08
N LEU A 276 -16.55 -3.99 -1.27
CA LEU A 276 -15.47 -3.71 -0.31
C LEU A 276 -15.71 -2.42 0.48
N HIS A 277 -15.67 -2.54 1.81
CA HIS A 277 -15.62 -1.41 2.73
C HIS A 277 -14.23 -0.78 2.67
N ARG A 278 -14.15 0.54 2.52
CA ARG A 278 -12.87 1.25 2.33
C ARG A 278 -12.70 2.41 3.31
N LEU A 279 -11.75 2.29 4.22
CA LEU A 279 -11.19 3.45 4.89
C LEU A 279 -10.34 4.22 3.88
N GLN A 280 -10.57 5.51 3.76
CA GLN A 280 -9.78 6.42 2.95
C GLN A 280 -9.28 7.58 3.78
N TRP A 281 -8.13 8.13 3.38
CA TRP A 281 -7.60 9.37 3.93
C TRP A 281 -7.43 10.43 2.84
N TRP A 282 -7.61 11.69 3.21
CA TRP A 282 -7.40 12.81 2.32
C TRP A 282 -5.91 13.13 2.21
N ASP A 283 -5.41 13.18 0.98
CA ASP A 283 -4.07 13.66 0.67
C ASP A 283 -4.16 15.10 0.13
N PRO A 284 -3.77 16.12 0.92
CA PRO A 284 -3.89 17.51 0.50
C PRO A 284 -2.92 17.88 -0.62
N ASP A 285 -1.79 17.19 -0.77
CA ASP A 285 -0.80 17.48 -1.82
C ASP A 285 -1.29 16.99 -3.18
N LEU A 286 -2.03 15.88 -3.17
CA LEU A 286 -2.62 15.30 -4.37
C LEU A 286 -4.06 15.76 -4.63
N GLY A 287 -4.72 16.36 -3.64
CA GLY A 287 -6.11 16.78 -3.72
C GLY A 287 -7.06 15.63 -3.98
N LEU A 288 -6.80 14.45 -3.40
CA LEU A 288 -7.61 13.25 -3.61
C LEU A 288 -7.68 12.36 -2.38
N TRP A 289 -8.74 11.55 -2.30
CA TRP A 289 -8.90 10.48 -1.32
C TRP A 289 -8.04 9.28 -1.72
N ARG A 290 -7.21 8.81 -0.79
CA ARG A 290 -6.31 7.67 -0.97
C ARG A 290 -6.76 6.50 -0.13
N ASP A 291 -6.50 5.32 -0.66
CA ASP A 291 -6.48 4.04 0.02
C ASP A 291 -5.41 3.16 -0.66
N ARG A 292 -5.21 1.94 -0.18
CA ARG A 292 -4.24 1.00 -0.76
C ARG A 292 -4.56 0.64 -2.21
N GLU A 293 -5.81 0.54 -2.60
CA GLU A 293 -6.21 0.18 -3.97
C GLU A 293 -5.89 1.32 -4.93
N VAL A 294 -6.27 2.55 -4.58
CA VAL A 294 -5.96 3.79 -5.31
C VAL A 294 -4.45 3.91 -5.49
N ASP A 295 -3.68 3.70 -4.42
CA ASP A 295 -2.22 3.78 -4.47
C ASP A 295 -1.59 2.69 -5.32
N THR A 296 -2.07 1.45 -5.20
CA THR A 296 -1.59 0.31 -5.99
C THR A 296 -1.86 0.54 -7.47
N LYS A 297 -3.06 0.98 -7.83
CA LYS A 297 -3.45 1.28 -9.21
C LYS A 297 -2.57 2.39 -9.80
N ARG A 298 -2.31 3.46 -9.04
CA ARG A 298 -1.42 4.55 -9.49
C ARG A 298 0.01 4.06 -9.66
N SER A 299 0.52 3.25 -8.75
CA SER A 299 1.85 2.63 -8.87
C SER A 299 1.95 1.78 -10.13
N MET A 300 0.93 0.96 -10.42
CA MET A 300 0.85 0.17 -11.66
C MET A 300 0.83 1.06 -12.90
N GLN A 301 -0.01 2.10 -12.94
CA GLN A 301 -0.08 3.03 -14.07
C GLN A 301 1.24 3.78 -14.29
N GLU A 302 1.93 4.16 -13.21
CA GLU A 302 3.24 4.79 -13.30
C GLU A 302 4.31 3.82 -13.82
N ALA A 303 4.30 2.56 -13.34
CA ALA A 303 5.19 1.51 -13.81
C ALA A 303 4.97 1.23 -15.30
N GLU A 304 3.71 1.09 -15.75
CA GLU A 304 3.38 0.94 -17.16
C GLU A 304 3.87 2.11 -18.00
N ARG A 305 3.70 3.34 -17.53
CA ARG A 305 4.21 4.53 -18.23
C ARG A 305 5.73 4.49 -18.36
N LYS A 306 6.46 4.10 -17.31
CA LYS A 306 7.92 3.95 -17.33
C LYS A 306 8.37 2.85 -18.30
N VAL A 307 7.65 1.72 -18.34
CA VAL A 307 7.91 0.63 -19.29
C VAL A 307 7.73 1.12 -20.73
N ARG A 308 6.60 1.77 -21.05
CA ARG A 308 6.34 2.32 -22.40
C ARG A 308 7.39 3.36 -22.81
N GLU A 309 7.83 4.21 -21.88
CA GLU A 309 8.89 5.18 -22.15
C GLU A 309 10.23 4.49 -22.42
N ALA A 310 10.58 3.46 -21.65
CA ALA A 310 11.80 2.68 -21.85
C ALA A 310 11.78 1.92 -23.18
N GLU A 311 10.65 1.32 -23.56
CA GLU A 311 10.45 0.67 -24.85
C GLU A 311 10.63 1.65 -26.00
N ARG A 312 10.04 2.86 -25.90
CA ARG A 312 10.22 3.90 -26.91
C ARG A 312 11.69 4.30 -27.06
N LYS A 313 12.41 4.52 -25.94
CA LYS A 313 13.85 4.83 -25.96
C LYS A 313 14.67 3.70 -26.58
N MET A 314 14.32 2.45 -26.30
CA MET A 314 14.98 1.27 -26.88
C MET A 314 14.74 1.19 -28.39
N GLN A 315 13.52 1.46 -28.86
CA GLN A 315 13.20 1.52 -30.28
C GLN A 315 13.95 2.65 -31.00
N GLU A 316 14.08 3.83 -30.38
CA GLU A 316 14.85 4.95 -30.92
C GLU A 316 16.33 4.59 -31.07
N VAL A 317 16.94 3.98 -30.04
CA VAL A 317 18.33 3.51 -30.08
C VAL A 317 18.52 2.43 -31.14
N GLN A 318 17.59 1.47 -31.24
CA GLN A 318 17.64 0.43 -32.27
C GLN A 318 17.52 1.02 -33.68
N ALA A 319 16.59 1.94 -33.91
CA ALA A 319 16.42 2.62 -35.19
C ALA A 319 17.66 3.44 -35.58
N GLU A 320 18.30 4.10 -34.61
CA GLU A 320 19.57 4.81 -34.84
C GLU A 320 20.70 3.84 -35.19
N ALA A 321 20.81 2.71 -34.48
CA ALA A 321 21.81 1.69 -34.76
C ALA A 321 21.61 1.09 -36.16
N GLU A 322 20.38 0.75 -36.53
CA GLU A 322 20.03 0.26 -37.87
C GLU A 322 20.31 1.30 -38.96
N ARG A 323 20.10 2.59 -38.66
CA ARG A 323 20.48 3.69 -39.58
C ARG A 323 22.00 3.72 -39.78
N LYS A 324 22.79 3.66 -38.71
CA LYS A 324 24.26 3.65 -38.77
C LYS A 324 24.79 2.42 -39.52
N VAL A 325 24.21 1.24 -39.29
CA VAL A 325 24.58 0.02 -40.01
C VAL A 325 24.26 0.14 -41.51
N ARG A 326 23.09 0.68 -41.86
CA ARG A 326 22.72 0.93 -43.27
C ARG A 326 23.66 1.92 -43.95
N GLU A 327 24.01 3.00 -43.25
CA GLU A 327 24.94 4.02 -43.75
C GLU A 327 26.34 3.42 -43.99
N ALA A 328 26.88 2.67 -43.02
CA ALA A 328 28.16 2.00 -43.16
C ALA A 328 28.17 0.98 -44.34
N HIS A 329 27.09 0.23 -44.52
CA HIS A 329 26.97 -0.70 -45.64
C HIS A 329 26.85 0.01 -46.99
N LEU A 330 26.18 1.16 -47.04
CA LEU A 330 26.14 2.01 -48.23
C LEU A 330 27.53 2.53 -48.59
N ASP A 331 28.29 3.03 -47.60
CA ASP A 331 29.66 3.51 -47.79
C ASP A 331 30.59 2.40 -48.31
N GLU A 332 30.51 1.19 -47.75
CA GLU A 332 31.29 0.03 -48.21
C GLU A 332 30.97 -0.32 -49.67
N ARG A 333 29.68 -0.27 -50.06
CA ARG A 333 29.25 -0.50 -51.45
C ARG A 333 29.74 0.59 -52.39
N ILE A 334 29.64 1.86 -52.00
CA ILE A 334 30.15 3.00 -52.79
C ILE A 334 31.66 2.82 -53.03
N ALA A 335 32.43 2.53 -51.97
CA ALA A 335 33.87 2.31 -52.07
C ALA A 335 34.22 1.13 -52.99
N SER A 336 33.50 0.01 -52.87
CA SER A 336 33.69 -1.15 -53.75
C SER A 336 33.39 -0.83 -55.22
N MET A 337 32.37 -0.01 -55.49
CA MET A 337 32.03 0.41 -56.84
C MET A 337 33.02 1.44 -57.40
N HIS A 338 33.55 2.34 -56.57
CA HIS A 338 34.62 3.25 -56.97
C HIS A 338 35.84 2.47 -57.47
N LEU A 339 36.26 1.44 -56.73
CA LEU A 339 37.39 0.58 -57.13
C LEU A 339 37.18 -0.08 -58.51
N LEU A 340 35.94 -0.48 -58.83
CA LEU A 340 35.60 -1.04 -60.14
C LEU A 340 35.59 0.03 -61.25
N LEU A 341 35.01 1.20 -60.97
CA LEU A 341 34.74 2.24 -61.97
C LEU A 341 35.92 3.18 -62.24
N GLU A 342 36.82 3.40 -61.28
CA GLU A 342 38.03 4.26 -61.44
C GLU A 342 38.92 3.82 -62.61
N THR A 343 38.82 2.56 -63.02
CA THR A 343 39.53 2.04 -64.20
C THR A 343 39.03 2.62 -65.52
N LYS A 344 37.87 3.29 -65.55
CA LYS A 344 37.14 3.67 -66.78
C LYS A 344 36.48 5.05 -66.74
N LEU A 345 36.11 5.56 -65.57
CA LEU A 345 35.43 6.85 -65.40
C LEU A 345 36.32 7.82 -64.62
N LEU A 346 36.43 9.07 -65.08
CA LEU A 346 37.23 10.12 -64.43
C LEU A 346 36.36 11.29 -63.97
N GLY A 347 36.66 11.78 -62.76
CA GLY A 347 36.24 13.09 -62.26
C GLY A 347 34.74 13.22 -61.97
N ALA A 348 34.10 14.23 -62.57
CA ALA A 348 32.77 14.72 -62.19
C ALA A 348 31.65 13.67 -62.30
N LEU A 349 31.77 12.71 -63.22
CA LEU A 349 30.75 11.68 -63.40
C LEU A 349 30.71 10.70 -62.22
N LEU A 350 31.87 10.32 -61.67
CA LEU A 350 31.95 9.43 -60.50
C LEU A 350 31.31 10.09 -59.27
N ALA A 351 31.63 11.38 -59.05
CA ALA A 351 31.04 12.18 -57.98
C ALA A 351 29.53 12.34 -58.14
N GLN A 352 29.02 12.45 -59.37
CA GLN A 352 27.59 12.55 -59.64
C GLN A 352 26.86 11.23 -59.36
N ILE A 353 27.46 10.08 -59.67
CA ILE A 353 26.93 8.75 -59.36
C ILE A 353 26.91 8.53 -57.84
N GLU A 354 28.01 8.83 -57.14
CA GLU A 354 28.05 8.75 -55.67
C GLU A 354 26.98 9.63 -55.02
N ALA A 355 26.85 10.88 -55.47
CA ALA A 355 25.83 11.80 -54.97
C ALA A 355 24.41 11.28 -55.22
N ASN A 356 24.19 10.55 -56.32
CA ASN A 356 22.91 9.91 -56.61
C ASN A 356 22.65 8.75 -55.63
N TRP A 357 23.62 7.87 -55.40
CA TRP A 357 23.49 6.75 -54.45
C TRP A 357 23.31 7.19 -53.00
N ARG A 358 24.01 8.24 -52.56
CA ARG A 358 23.80 8.84 -51.23
C ARG A 358 22.42 9.46 -51.10
N ARG A 359 21.88 10.07 -52.17
CA ARG A 359 20.54 10.67 -52.18
C ARG A 359 19.44 9.62 -52.13
N THR A 360 19.60 8.50 -52.84
CA THR A 360 18.59 7.43 -52.88
C THR A 360 18.71 6.48 -51.68
N GLY A 361 19.83 6.50 -50.96
CA GLY A 361 20.13 5.53 -49.90
C GLY A 361 20.33 4.11 -50.43
N GLN A 362 20.45 3.95 -51.75
CA GLN A 362 20.60 2.67 -52.42
C GLN A 362 21.78 2.76 -53.39
N GLY A 363 22.87 2.09 -53.05
CA GLY A 363 23.89 1.76 -54.04
C GLY A 363 23.32 0.78 -55.07
N ARG A 364 23.91 0.76 -56.27
CA ARG A 364 23.66 -0.29 -57.28
C ARG A 364 24.47 -1.54 -56.95
N THR A 365 23.95 -2.70 -57.35
CA THR A 365 24.66 -3.98 -57.24
C THR A 365 25.73 -4.07 -58.31
N THR A 366 26.74 -4.91 -58.09
CA THR A 366 27.77 -5.17 -59.11
C THR A 366 27.15 -5.61 -60.44
N ALA A 367 26.08 -6.41 -60.41
CA ALA A 367 25.36 -6.85 -61.61
C ALA A 367 24.72 -5.68 -62.38
N GLU A 368 24.05 -4.75 -61.69
CA GLU A 368 23.46 -3.55 -62.31
C GLU A 368 24.54 -2.64 -62.91
N VAL A 369 25.67 -2.48 -62.22
CA VAL A 369 26.81 -1.72 -62.76
C VAL A 369 27.38 -2.43 -63.99
N MET A 370 27.49 -3.76 -63.98
CA MET A 370 27.96 -4.55 -65.12
C MET A 370 27.00 -4.51 -66.31
N GLU A 371 25.68 -4.42 -66.10
CA GLU A 371 24.70 -4.22 -67.17
C GLU A 371 24.96 -2.91 -67.93
N VAL A 372 25.20 -1.82 -67.20
CA VAL A 372 25.61 -0.53 -67.78
C VAL A 372 26.99 -0.66 -68.46
N TRP A 373 27.92 -1.38 -67.83
CA TRP A 373 29.26 -1.61 -68.36
C TRP A 373 29.28 -2.39 -69.67
N LEU A 374 28.36 -3.34 -69.84
CA LEU A 374 28.18 -4.13 -71.07
C LEU A 374 27.33 -3.40 -72.13
N GLY A 375 26.92 -2.14 -71.87
CA GLY A 375 26.07 -1.35 -72.77
C GLY A 375 24.62 -1.83 -72.83
N LYS A 376 24.17 -2.63 -71.87
CA LYS A 376 22.78 -3.12 -71.79
C LYS A 376 21.84 -2.13 -71.11
N ALA A 377 22.39 -1.16 -70.37
CA ALA A 377 21.64 -0.10 -69.70
C ALA A 377 22.35 1.26 -69.84
N ASP A 378 21.59 2.36 -69.75
CA ASP A 378 22.10 3.74 -69.83
C ASP A 378 22.85 4.10 -68.53
N TRP A 379 23.97 4.82 -68.63
CA TRP A 379 24.71 5.38 -67.49
C TRP A 379 23.84 6.26 -66.59
N ARG A 380 22.78 6.86 -67.12
CA ARG A 380 21.78 7.61 -66.35
C ARG A 380 20.93 6.75 -65.40
N SER A 381 21.02 5.42 -65.51
CA SER A 381 20.32 4.47 -64.63
C SER A 381 21.10 4.14 -63.35
N LEU A 382 22.40 4.47 -63.31
CA LEU A 382 23.24 4.44 -62.11
C LEU A 382 23.00 5.68 -61.25
#